data_AF-A0A9X9M7R6-F1
#
_entry.id   AF-A0A9X9M7R6-F1
#
_cell.length_a   1.000
_cell.length_b   1.000
_cell.length_c   1.000
_cell.angle_alpha   90.00
_cell.angle_beta   90.00
_cell.angle_gamma   90.00
#
_symmetry.space_group_name_H-M   'P 1'
#
loop_
_entity.id
_entity.type
_entity.pdbx_description
1 polymer ?
#
loop_
_entity_poly.entity_id
_entity_poly.type
_entity_poly.pdbx_seq_one_letter_code
_entity_poly.pdbx_strand_id
1 'polypeptide(L)' 'MAWSTLSLLLLTLCTGLVASSELTQPPLVSVALGQIATITCTGEELDYDYVHWYQ' A
#
# COMPACT_ATOMS: atom_id res chain seq x y z
N MET A 1 -19.36 31.59 -9.80
CA MET A 1 -20.13 30.34 -9.69
C MET A 1 -19.48 29.16 -10.43
N ALA A 2 -18.91 29.34 -11.64
CA ALA A 2 -18.18 28.28 -12.34
C ALA A 2 -16.83 27.86 -11.69
N TRP A 3 -16.20 28.77 -10.92
CA TRP A 3 -14.94 28.50 -10.22
C TRP A 3 -15.10 27.47 -9.10
N SER A 4 -16.14 27.63 -8.26
CA SER A 4 -16.43 26.70 -7.18
C SER A 4 -16.67 25.28 -7.69
N THR A 5 -17.45 25.12 -8.77
CA THR A 5 -17.70 23.80 -9.37
C THR A 5 -16.43 23.16 -9.94
N LEU A 6 -15.54 23.95 -10.55
CA LEU A 6 -14.24 23.45 -11.04
C LEU A 6 -13.30 23.05 -9.90
N SER A 7 -13.27 23.83 -8.82
CA SER A 7 -12.49 23.50 -7.63
C SER A 7 -13.00 22.21 -6.96
N LEU A 8 -14.32 22.03 -6.85
CA LEU A 8 -14.92 20.81 -6.33
C LEU A 8 -14.63 19.59 -7.23
N LEU A 9 -14.68 19.77 -8.55
CA LEU A 9 -14.35 18.71 -9.51
C LEU A 9 -12.87 18.30 -9.42
N LEU A 10 -11.97 19.28 -9.27
CA LEU A 10 -10.54 19.02 -9.10
C LEU A 10 -10.24 18.32 -7.77
N LEU A 11 -10.85 18.75 -6.67
CA LEU A 11 -10.68 18.13 -5.35
C LEU A 11 -11.14 16.67 -5.32
N THR A 12 -12.26 16.36 -5.96
CA THR A 12 -12.79 14.99 -6.08
C THR A 12 -11.94 14.11 -6.98
N LEU A 13 -11.42 14.65 -8.09
CA LEU A 13 -10.48 13.91 -8.95
C LEU A 13 -9.16 13.63 -8.24
N CYS A 14 -8.62 14.60 -7.49
CA CYS A 14 -7.35 14.45 -6.77
C CYS A 14 -7.42 13.43 -5.62
N THR A 15 -8.60 13.19 -5.03
CA THR A 15 -8.77 12.15 -4.00
C THR A 15 -8.92 10.75 -4.58
N GLY A 16 -9.47 10.62 -5.80
CA GLY A 16 -9.61 9.34 -6.49
C GLY A 16 -8.36 8.84 -7.21
N LEU A 17 -7.37 9.71 -7.44
CA LEU A 17 -6.13 9.37 -8.17
C LEU A 17 -5.02 8.78 -7.29
N VAL A 18 -5.18 8.79 -5.97
CA VAL A 18 -4.20 8.20 -5.04
C VAL A 18 -4.70 6.83 -4.60
N ALA A 19 -4.66 5.87 -5.53
CA ALA A 19 -4.73 4.46 -5.16
C ALA A 19 -3.29 3.99 -4.94
N SER A 20 -2.91 3.73 -3.69
CA SER A 20 -1.67 3.00 -3.38
C SER A 20 -1.99 1.52 -3.31
N SER A 21 -1.20 0.69 -3.99
CA SER A 21 -1.30 -0.77 -3.87
C SER A 21 -1.02 -1.17 -2.42
N GLU A 22 -2.01 -1.78 -1.77
CA GLU A 22 -1.85 -2.17 -0.37
C GLU A 22 -1.10 -3.50 -0.26
N LEU A 23 -0.12 -3.53 0.66
CA LEU A 23 0.60 -4.74 1.06
C LEU A 23 0.15 -5.14 2.46
N THR A 24 -0.18 -6.42 2.64
CA THR A 24 -0.53 -7.01 3.93
C THR A 24 0.59 -7.93 4.41
N GLN A 25 0.99 -7.75 5.66
CA GLN A 25 1.98 -8.58 6.33
C GLN A 25 1.64 -8.76 7.82
N PRO A 26 2.18 -9.80 8.49
CA PRO A 26 2.08 -9.89 9.94
C PRO A 26 2.69 -8.64 10.60
N PRO A 27 2.01 -8.04 11.59
CA PRO A 27 2.53 -6.86 12.28
C PRO A 27 3.76 -7.20 13.14
N LEU A 28 3.89 -8.47 13.54
CA LEU A 28 5.01 -8.98 14.31
C LEU A 28 5.15 -10.48 14.06
N VAL A 29 6.39 -10.94 13.90
CA VAL A 29 6.76 -12.36 13.97
C VAL A 29 7.82 -12.50 15.04
N SER A 30 7.61 -13.41 15.99
CA SER A 30 8.57 -13.71 17.06
C SER A 30 8.79 -15.21 17.12
N VAL A 31 10.05 -15.62 17.14
CA VAL A 31 10.49 -17.02 17.20
C VAL A 31 11.61 -17.16 18.22
N ALA A 32 11.89 -18.38 18.68
CA ALA A 32 12.98 -18.61 19.62
C ALA A 32 14.35 -18.43 18.94
N LEU A 33 15.38 -18.19 19.75
CA LEU A 33 16.75 -18.02 19.26
C LEU A 33 17.22 -19.27 18.50
N GLY A 34 17.82 -19.05 17.32
CA GLY A 34 18.30 -20.13 16.45
C GLY A 34 17.22 -20.74 15.55
N GLN A 35 15.96 -20.27 15.63
CA GLN A 35 14.91 -20.64 14.68
C GLN A 35 14.83 -19.65 13.51
N ILE A 36 14.28 -20.10 12.39
CA ILE A 36 14.03 -19.27 11.20
C ILE A 36 12.68 -18.57 11.36
N ALA A 37 12.66 -17.24 11.25
CA ALA A 37 11.43 -16.48 11.10
C ALA A 37 11.06 -16.39 9.61
N THR A 38 9.79 -16.58 9.29
CA THR A 38 9.26 -16.38 7.94
C THR A 38 8.21 -15.28 7.99
N ILE A 39 8.40 -14.23 7.18
CA ILE A 39 7.46 -13.12 7.04
C ILE A 39 6.86 -13.22 5.64
N THR A 40 5.53 -13.20 5.57
CA THR A 40 4.77 -13.24 4.32
C THR A 40 4.26 -11.85 3.98
N CYS A 41 4.42 -11.43 2.73
CA CYS A 41 3.83 -10.22 2.18
C CYS A 41 2.85 -10.60 1.07
N THR A 42 1.65 -10.02 1.08
CA THR A 42 0.61 -10.25 0.06
C THR A 42 0.05 -8.93 -0.44
N GLY A 43 -0.26 -8.82 -1.73
CA GLY A 43 -0.82 -7.63 -2.37
C GLY A 43 -1.17 -7.95 -3.83
N GLU A 44 -2.10 -7.20 -4.42
CA GLU A 44 -2.58 -7.45 -5.80
C GLU A 44 -1.52 -7.15 -6.87
N GLU A 45 -0.65 -6.17 -6.64
CA GLU A 45 0.36 -5.74 -7.62
C GLU A 45 1.64 -6.60 -7.60
N LEU A 46 1.77 -7.57 -6.68
CA LEU A 46 3.02 -8.33 -6.50
C LEU A 46 3.39 -9.21 -7.72
N ASP A 47 2.42 -9.51 -8.59
CA ASP A 47 2.66 -10.27 -9.83
C ASP A 47 3.19 -9.38 -10.97
N TYR A 48 3.00 -8.06 -10.85
CA TYR A 48 3.31 -7.08 -11.88
C TYR A 48 4.54 -6.21 -11.55
N ASP A 49 4.96 -6.19 -10.28
CA ASP A 49 6.04 -5.36 -9.77
C ASP A 49 7.13 -6.13 -9.00
N TYR A 50 8.29 -5.48 -8.82
CA TYR A 50 9.37 -6.02 -8.00
C TYR A 50 9.13 -5.81 -6.52
N VAL A 51 9.31 -6.88 -5.74
CA VAL A 51 9.16 -6.84 -4.29
C VAL A 51 10.50 -6.53 -3.62
N HIS A 52 10.51 -5.49 -2.79
CA HIS A 52 11.65 -5.10 -1.98
C HIS A 52 11.34 -5.24 -0.49
N TRP A 53 12.31 -5.73 0.28
CA TRP A 53 12.21 -5.90 1.73
C TRP A 53 13.08 -4.87 2.45
N TYR A 54 12.53 -4.25 3.49
CA TYR A 54 13.21 -3.28 4.35
C TYR A 54 13.05 -3.69 5.81
N GLN A 55 14.06 -3.41 6.63
CA GLN A 55 14.07 -3.68 8.07
C GLN A 55 13.97 -2.38 8.86
#